data_AF-A0A8E1C3X0-F1
#
_entry.id   AF-A0A8E1C3X0-F1
#
_cell.length_a   1.000
_cell.length_b   1.000
_cell.length_c   1.000
_cell.angle_alpha   90.00
_cell.angle_beta   90.00
_cell.angle_gamma   90.00
#
_symmetry.space_group_name_H-M   'P 1'
#
loop_
_entity.id
_entity.type
_entity.pdbx_description
1 polymer ?
#
loop_
_entity_poly.entity_id
_entity_poly.type
_entity_poly.pdbx_seq_one_letter_code
_entity_poly.pdbx_strand_id
1 'polypeptide(L)' 'MARYNHAFTIAFSTVSSDAKGEDLDPGALKAALQARIAELDREDTWIEAVGPPFDSYLEPEEPS' A
#
# COMPACT_ATOMS: atom_id res chain seq x y z
N MET A 1 -14.44 8.92 22.81
CA MET A 1 -14.97 8.10 21.70
C MET A 1 -13.89 7.09 21.35
N ALA A 2 -14.23 5.83 21.09
CA ALA A 2 -13.24 4.82 20.70
C ALA A 2 -12.54 5.21 19.39
N ARG A 3 -11.21 5.05 19.33
CA ARG A 3 -10.39 5.23 18.14
C ARG A 3 -9.95 3.87 17.62
N TYR A 4 -9.87 3.71 16.30
CA TYR A 4 -9.45 2.45 15.69
C TYR A 4 -8.30 2.68 14.72
N ASN A 5 -7.37 1.73 14.72
CA ASN A 5 -6.26 1.63 13.78
C ASN A 5 -6.58 0.52 12.78
N HIS A 6 -6.56 0.87 11.50
CA HIS A 6 -6.95 -0.01 10.40
C HIS A 6 -5.74 -0.29 9.52
N ALA A 7 -5.46 -1.57 9.28
CA ALA A 7 -4.42 -1.99 8.36
C ALA A 7 -5.01 -2.31 6.99
N PHE A 8 -4.37 -1.81 5.94
CA PHE A 8 -4.75 -2.01 4.54
C PHE A 8 -3.58 -2.56 3.74
N THR A 9 -3.88 -3.30 2.67
CA THR A 9 -2.90 -3.69 1.67
C THR A 9 -3.09 -2.87 0.40
N ILE A 10 -2.01 -2.71 -0.37
CA ILE A 10 -2.06 -2.12 -1.70
C ILE A 10 -1.24 -2.99 -2.64
N ALA A 11 -1.90 -3.52 -3.66
CA ALA A 11 -1.25 -4.28 -4.71
C ALA A 11 -0.61 -3.32 -5.73
N PHE A 12 0.61 -3.64 -6.15
CA PHE A 12 1.32 -2.97 -7.24
C PHE A 12 2.18 -4.00 -7.98
N SER A 13 2.55 -3.68 -9.21
CA SER A 13 3.37 -4.54 -10.05
C SER A 13 4.61 -3.79 -10.54
N THR A 14 5.66 -4.56 -10.78
CA THR A 14 6.88 -4.09 -11.43
C THR A 14 7.40 -5.17 -12.35
N VAL A 15 8.19 -4.78 -13.35
CA VAL A 15 8.71 -5.71 -14.36
C VAL A 15 10.21 -5.88 -14.11
N SER A 16 10.61 -7.13 -13.90
CA SER A 16 12.02 -7.52 -13.88
C SER A 16 12.60 -7.50 -15.30
N SER A 17 13.86 -7.08 -15.44
CA SER A 17 14.61 -7.16 -16.69
C SER A 17 15.52 -8.40 -16.76
N ASP A 18 15.71 -9.08 -15.64
CA ASP A 18 16.46 -10.33 -15.55
C ASP A 18 15.62 -11.53 -16.00
N ALA A 19 16.26 -12.49 -16.68
CA ALA A 19 15.59 -13.66 -17.22
C ALA A 19 14.96 -14.58 -16.15
N LYS A 20 15.40 -14.46 -14.89
CA LYS A 20 14.90 -15.23 -13.76
C LYS A 20 14.05 -14.42 -12.78
N GLY A 21 13.94 -13.10 -12.96
CA GLY A 21 13.14 -12.26 -12.07
C GLY A 21 13.88 -11.76 -10.81
N GLU A 22 15.20 -11.92 -10.73
CA GLU A 22 15.96 -11.76 -9.47
C GLU A 22 16.56 -10.35 -9.28
N ASP A 23 16.35 -9.42 -10.21
CA ASP A 23 16.90 -8.05 -10.20
C ASP A 23 16.02 -7.02 -9.48
N LEU A 24 14.90 -7.44 -8.86
CA LEU A 24 14.03 -6.52 -8.12
C LEU A 24 14.67 -6.11 -6.79
N ASP A 25 15.20 -4.89 -6.77
CA ASP A 25 15.77 -4.26 -5.58
C ASP A 25 14.75 -3.32 -4.87
N PRO A 26 15.09 -2.80 -3.67
CA PRO A 26 14.22 -1.86 -2.96
C PRO A 26 13.88 -0.59 -3.75
N GLY A 27 14.77 -0.15 -4.66
CA GLY A 27 14.55 0.99 -5.52
C GLY A 27 13.45 0.73 -6.55
N ALA A 28 13.48 -0.44 -7.19
CA ALA A 28 12.45 -0.89 -8.13
C ALA A 28 11.08 -1.03 -7.46
N LEU A 29 11.04 -1.59 -6.24
CA LEU A 29 9.80 -1.70 -5.47
C LEU A 29 9.23 -0.32 -5.11
N LYS A 30 10.08 0.60 -4.65
CA LYS A 30 9.68 1.97 -4.33
C LYS A 30 9.14 2.70 -5.55
N ALA A 31 9.84 2.63 -6.69
CA ALA A 31 9.42 3.28 -7.92
C ALA A 31 8.06 2.76 -8.40
N ALA A 32 7.84 1.45 -8.34
CA ALA A 32 6.58 0.83 -8.72
C ALA A 32 5.41 1.23 -7.80
N LEU A 33 5.63 1.27 -6.48
CA LEU A 33 4.62 1.75 -5.55
C LEU A 33 4.30 3.23 -5.78
N GLN A 34 5.30 4.07 -6.04
CA GLN A 34 5.08 5.49 -6.37
C GLN A 34 4.28 5.68 -7.66
N ALA A 35 4.54 4.86 -8.68
CA ALA A 35 3.74 4.86 -9.91
C ALA A 35 2.28 4.48 -9.64
N ARG A 36 2.05 3.45 -8.80
CA ARG A 36 0.71 3.05 -8.37
C ARG A 36 -0.02 4.17 -7.61
N ILE A 37 0.67 4.88 -6.71
CA ILE A 37 0.11 6.04 -6.00
C ILE A 37 -0.35 7.12 -6.99
N ALA A 38 0.50 7.47 -7.96
CA ALA A 38 0.16 8.49 -8.96
C ALA A 38 -1.03 8.08 -9.85
N GLU A 39 -1.16 6.79 -10.17
CA GLU A 39 -2.32 6.25 -10.88
C GLU A 39 -3.60 6.38 -10.05
N LEU A 40 -3.55 5.99 -8.76
CA LEU A 40 -4.70 6.07 -7.86
C LEU A 40 -5.16 7.51 -7.65
N ASP A 41 -4.23 8.46 -7.50
CA ASP A 41 -4.55 9.89 -7.40
C ASP A 41 -5.21 10.42 -8.67
N ARG A 42 -4.75 9.95 -9.85
CA ARG A 42 -5.29 10.40 -11.14
C ARG A 42 -6.70 9.84 -11.40
N GLU A 43 -6.96 8.60 -11.00
CA GLU A 43 -8.22 7.91 -11.25
C GLU A 43 -9.23 8.03 -10.09
N ASP A 44 -8.80 8.54 -8.93
CA ASP A 44 -9.60 8.63 -7.69
C ASP A 44 -10.19 7.27 -7.26
N THR A 45 -9.38 6.21 -7.33
CA THR A 45 -9.81 4.80 -7.09
C THR A 45 -9.19 4.17 -5.85
N TRP A 46 -8.80 4.99 -4.87
CA TRP A 46 -8.10 4.54 -3.67
C TRP A 46 -8.88 3.48 -2.88
N ILE A 47 -10.17 3.71 -2.65
CA ILE A 47 -11.00 2.84 -1.81
C ILE A 47 -11.22 1.48 -2.47
N GLU A 48 -11.48 1.47 -3.77
CA GLU A 48 -11.65 0.26 -4.56
C GLU A 48 -10.36 -0.57 -4.60
N ALA A 49 -9.20 0.10 -4.68
CA ALA A 49 -7.90 -0.56 -4.77
C ALA A 49 -7.45 -1.20 -3.46
N VAL A 50 -7.71 -0.58 -2.31
CA VAL A 50 -7.32 -1.12 -1.00
C VAL A 50 -8.38 -2.04 -0.39
N GLY A 51 -9.64 -1.88 -0.81
CA GLY A 51 -10.76 -2.65 -0.28
C GLY A 51 -11.02 -2.37 1.21
N PRO A 52 -11.75 -3.26 1.91
CA PRO A 52 -11.89 -3.16 3.36
C PRO A 52 -10.54 -3.41 4.05
N PRO A 53 -10.32 -2.86 5.26
CA PRO A 53 -9.13 -3.17 6.02
C PRO A 53 -9.04 -4.68 6.30
N PHE A 54 -7.84 -5.24 6.18
CA PHE A 54 -7.63 -6.65 6.49
C PHE A 54 -7.47 -6.87 7.99
N ASP A 55 -7.21 -5.81 8.76
CA ASP A 55 -7.06 -5.87 10.20
C ASP A 55 -7.50 -4.55 10.88
N SER A 56 -7.98 -4.63 12.12
CA SER A 56 -8.52 -3.49 12.85
C SER A 56 -8.39 -3.65 14.36
N TYR A 57 -7.80 -2.66 15.03
CA TYR A 57 -7.53 -2.69 16.47
C TYR A 57 -8.04 -1.42 17.16
N LEU A 58 -8.42 -1.55 18.43
CA LEU A 58 -8.70 -0.38 19.27
C LEU A 58 -7.38 0.35 19.56
N GLU A 59 -7.33 1.63 19.22
CA GLU A 59 -6.19 2.49 19.51
C GLU A 59 -6.29 2.95 20.97
N PRO A 60 -5.32 2.61 21.84
CA PRO A 60 -5.35 3.03 23.24
C PRO A 60 -5.21 4.56 23.34
N GLU A 61 -5.88 5.16 24.34
CA GLU A 61 -5.66 6.57 24.64
C GLU A 61 -4.23 6.74 25.17
N GLU A 62 -3.42 7.59 24.52
CA GLU A 62 -2.09 7.93 25.05
C GLU A 62 -2.27 8.62 26.42
N PRO A 63 -1.49 8.25 27.45
CA PRO A 63 -1.53 8.95 28.72
C PRO A 63 -1.04 10.39 28.51
N SER A 64 -1.91 11.35 28.82
CA SER A 64 -1.67 12.80 28.79
C SER A 64 -0.52 13.24 29.68
#